data_AF-A0A643EYU8-F1
#
_entry.id   AF-A0A643EYU8-F1
#
_cell.length_a   1.000
_cell.length_b   1.000
_cell.length_c   1.000
_cell.angle_alpha   90.00
_cell.angle_beta   90.00
_cell.angle_gamma   90.00
#
_symmetry.space_group_name_H-M   'P 1'
#
loop_
_entity.id
_entity.type
_entity.pdbx_description
1 polymer ?
#
loop_
_entity_poly.entity_id
_entity_poly.type
_entity_poly.pdbx_seq_one_letter_code
_entity_poly.pdbx_strand_id
1 'polypeptide(L)'
;MWNWLRRNTEQLAALGGIATAFAALSALIIIPYQVSQADLIQRDQTAREIYREFLNLTVQKPELAQADYCSLRGTTELTAYGAYVEYLLYTSEQMIETSPDWRAPMAGYLSDHMEYLCDAEGLGARDGVADLLAQTGLVCKPENTCQENTRP
;
A
#
# COMPACT_ATOMS: atom_id res chain seq x y z
N MET A 1 -52.50 35.63 -0.22
CA MET A 1 -51.34 34.78 0.12
C MET A 1 -50.72 35.13 1.47
N TRP A 2 -50.29 36.37 1.72
CA TRP A 2 -49.59 36.76 2.96
C TRP A 2 -50.38 36.49 4.26
N ASN A 3 -51.69 36.77 4.27
CA ASN A 3 -52.55 36.48 5.44
C ASN A 3 -52.78 34.99 5.70
N TRP A 4 -52.66 34.13 4.68
CA TRP A 4 -52.79 32.68 4.82
C TRP A 4 -51.51 32.07 5.40
N LEU A 5 -50.35 32.48 4.88
CA LEU A 5 -49.04 32.12 5.43
C LEU A 5 -48.95 32.47 6.91
N ARG A 6 -49.35 33.70 7.28
CA ARG A 6 -49.30 34.20 8.67
C ARG A 6 -50.14 33.37 9.64
N ARG A 7 -51.28 32.83 9.19
CA ARG A 7 -52.18 31.97 10.00
C ARG A 7 -51.70 30.53 10.15
N ASN A 8 -50.94 30.00 9.20
CA ASN A 8 -50.42 28.63 9.21
C ASN A 8 -48.92 28.56 9.56
N THR A 9 -48.34 29.66 10.04
CA THR A 9 -46.90 29.79 10.33
C THR A 9 -46.41 28.72 11.30
N GLU A 10 -47.19 28.42 12.34
CA GLU A 10 -46.84 27.43 13.36
C GLU A 10 -46.74 26.00 12.80
N GLN A 11 -47.71 25.60 11.96
CA GLN A 11 -47.74 24.28 11.32
C GLN A 11 -46.64 24.15 10.27
N LEU A 12 -46.40 25.21 9.48
CA LEU A 12 -45.31 25.25 8.50
C LEU A 12 -43.94 25.19 9.18
N ALA A 13 -43.78 25.86 10.33
CA ALA A 13 -42.55 25.78 11.12
C ALA A 13 -42.32 24.38 11.70
N ALA A 14 -43.37 23.73 12.23
CA ALA A 14 -43.30 22.36 12.73
C ALA A 14 -42.93 21.36 11.62
N LEU A 15 -43.55 21.47 10.44
CA LEU A 15 -43.21 20.64 9.27
C LEU A 15 -41.77 20.88 8.80
N GLY A 16 -41.31 22.14 8.80
CA GLY A 16 -39.93 22.49 8.49
C GLY A 16 -38.95 21.83 9.48
N GLY A 17 -39.23 21.91 10.78
CA GLY A 17 -38.41 21.28 11.82
C GLY A 17 -38.34 19.77 11.70
N ILE A 18 -39.47 19.11 11.40
CA ILE A 18 -39.53 17.67 11.14
C ILE A 18 -38.69 17.33 9.89
N ALA A 19 -38.84 18.08 8.80
CA ALA A 19 -38.07 17.86 7.57
C ALA A 19 -36.56 18.04 7.81
N THR A 20 -36.14 19.06 8.55
CA THR A 20 -34.74 19.26 8.93
C THR A 20 -34.23 18.11 9.82
N ALA A 21 -35.03 17.64 10.78
CA ALA A 21 -34.67 16.49 11.61
C ALA A 21 -34.46 15.22 10.77
N PHE A 22 -35.35 14.93 9.81
CA PHE A 22 -35.18 13.81 8.89
C PHE A 22 -33.95 13.97 7.99
N ALA A 23 -33.69 15.17 7.48
CA ALA A 23 -32.51 15.44 6.68
C ALA A 23 -31.22 15.23 7.50
N ALA A 24 -31.19 15.69 8.75
CA ALA A 24 -30.06 15.50 9.65
C ALA A 24 -29.82 14.02 9.98
N LEU A 25 -30.87 13.27 10.30
CA LEU A 25 -30.76 11.82 10.54
C LEU A 25 -30.29 11.06 9.28
N SER A 26 -30.76 11.47 8.11
CA SER A 26 -30.32 10.88 6.84
C SER A 26 -28.84 11.19 6.56
N ALA A 27 -28.40 12.42 6.83
CA ALA A 27 -27.01 12.84 6.68
C ALA A 27 -26.06 12.02 7.56
N LEU A 28 -26.46 11.67 8.79
CA LEU A 28 -25.68 10.82 9.69
C LEU A 28 -25.41 9.42 9.14
N ILE A 29 -26.22 8.92 8.20
CA ILE A 29 -26.02 7.61 7.57
C ILE A 29 -25.26 7.77 6.26
N ILE A 30 -25.65 8.74 5.43
CA ILE A 30 -25.11 8.92 4.09
C ILE A 30 -23.65 9.38 4.12
N ILE A 31 -23.30 10.31 5.00
CA ILE A 31 -21.94 10.88 5.05
C ILE A 31 -20.90 9.80 5.41
N PRO A 32 -21.04 9.01 6.49
CA PRO A 32 -20.08 7.94 6.78
C PRO A 32 -19.97 6.91 5.67
N TYR A 33 -21.09 6.55 5.03
CA TYR A 33 -21.07 5.64 3.90
C TYR A 33 -20.23 6.20 2.74
N GLN A 34 -20.47 7.45 2.33
CA GLN A 34 -19.68 8.10 1.27
C GLN A 34 -18.20 8.19 1.62
N VAL A 35 -17.87 8.54 2.87
CA VAL A 35 -16.49 8.64 3.34
C VAL A 35 -15.80 7.27 3.27
N SER A 36 -16.47 6.19 3.69
CA SER A 36 -15.90 4.84 3.63
C SER A 36 -15.61 4.38 2.20
N GLN A 37 -16.50 4.68 1.25
CA GLN A 37 -16.29 4.34 -0.16
C GLN A 37 -15.17 5.16 -0.79
N ALA A 38 -15.11 6.46 -0.47
CA ALA A 38 -14.04 7.34 -0.94
C ALA A 38 -12.67 6.89 -0.42
N ASP A 39 -12.58 6.46 0.85
CA ASP A 39 -11.35 5.95 1.45
C ASP A 39 -10.85 4.68 0.71
N LEU A 40 -11.73 3.72 0.43
CA LEU A 40 -11.35 2.51 -0.35
C LEU A 40 -10.81 2.86 -1.74
N ILE A 41 -11.49 3.75 -2.45
CA ILE A 41 -11.05 4.20 -3.78
C ILE A 41 -9.71 4.93 -3.67
N GLN A 42 -9.57 5.81 -2.68
CA GLN A 42 -8.36 6.60 -2.49
C GLN A 42 -7.14 5.71 -2.20
N ARG A 43 -7.30 4.68 -1.36
CA ARG A 43 -6.22 3.71 -1.07
C ARG A 43 -5.79 2.95 -2.32
N ASP A 44 -6.71 2.46 -3.15
CA ASP A 44 -6.37 1.80 -4.43
C ASP A 44 -5.63 2.77 -5.38
N GLN A 45 -6.08 4.02 -5.48
CA GLN A 45 -5.39 5.00 -6.32
C GLN A 45 -3.98 5.32 -5.82
N THR A 46 -3.80 5.49 -4.51
CA THR A 46 -2.50 5.72 -3.89
C THR A 46 -1.56 4.53 -4.09
N ALA A 47 -2.02 3.30 -3.88
CA ALA A 47 -1.21 2.10 -4.11
C ALA A 47 -0.75 2.00 -5.58
N ARG A 48 -1.65 2.27 -6.53
CA ARG A 48 -1.30 2.30 -7.96
C ARG A 48 -0.32 3.40 -8.32
N GLU A 49 -0.38 4.55 -7.66
CA GLU A 49 0.58 5.63 -7.85
C GLU A 49 1.98 5.24 -7.36
N ILE A 50 2.07 4.67 -6.15
CA ILE A 50 3.31 4.11 -5.60
C ILE A 50 3.89 3.06 -6.55
N TYR A 51 3.06 2.13 -7.04
CA TYR A 51 3.51 1.12 -7.99
C TYR A 51 4.05 1.72 -9.30
N ARG A 52 3.40 2.76 -9.84
CA ARG A 52 3.90 3.46 -11.05
C ARG A 52 5.23 4.15 -10.77
N GLU A 53 5.40 4.74 -9.60
CA GLU A 53 6.67 5.36 -9.21
C GLU A 53 7.77 4.30 -9.05
N PHE A 54 7.49 3.17 -8.42
CA PHE A 54 8.40 2.02 -8.35
C PHE A 54 8.80 1.56 -9.75
N LEU A 55 7.83 1.32 -10.66
CA LEU A 55 8.14 0.95 -12.05
C LEU A 55 8.98 2.00 -12.76
N ASN A 56 8.70 3.29 -12.55
CA ASN A 56 9.49 4.36 -13.11
C ASN A 56 10.92 4.38 -12.55
N LEU A 57 11.12 4.08 -11.26
CA LEU A 57 12.44 3.89 -10.67
C LEU A 57 13.15 2.70 -11.30
N THR A 58 12.49 1.55 -11.41
CA THR A 58 13.03 0.33 -12.04
C THR A 58 13.46 0.57 -13.49
N VAL A 59 12.66 1.31 -14.27
CA VAL A 59 13.01 1.66 -15.65
C VAL A 59 14.21 2.60 -15.73
N GLN A 60 14.33 3.55 -14.80
CA GLN A 60 15.46 4.48 -14.74
C GLN A 60 16.74 3.84 -14.17
N LYS A 61 16.59 2.80 -13.35
CA LYS A 61 17.65 2.12 -12.61
C LYS A 61 17.57 0.59 -12.79
N PRO A 62 17.62 0.07 -14.03
CA PRO A 62 17.51 -1.36 -14.29
C PRO A 62 18.65 -2.16 -13.63
N GLU A 63 19.80 -1.51 -13.38
CA GLU A 63 20.93 -2.12 -12.70
C GLU A 63 20.61 -2.55 -11.26
N LEU A 64 19.69 -1.87 -10.57
CA LEU A 64 19.29 -2.24 -9.20
C LEU A 64 18.29 -3.41 -9.19
N ALA A 65 17.44 -3.48 -10.23
CA ALA A 65 16.46 -4.55 -10.40
C ALA A 65 17.11 -5.89 -10.76
N GLN A 66 18.26 -5.87 -11.44
CA GLN A 66 19.02 -7.06 -11.87
C GLN A 66 20.31 -7.25 -11.08
N ALA A 67 20.49 -6.54 -9.96
CA ALA A 67 21.73 -6.60 -9.20
C ALA A 67 21.90 -7.97 -8.51
N ASP A 68 23.07 -8.57 -8.69
CA ASP A 68 23.54 -9.70 -7.89
C ASP A 68 24.04 -9.17 -6.54
N TYR A 69 23.19 -9.27 -5.53
CA TYR A 69 23.47 -8.79 -4.16
C TYR A 69 24.76 -9.39 -3.60
N CYS A 70 25.01 -10.69 -3.83
CA CYS A 70 26.18 -11.37 -3.31
C CYS A 70 27.49 -10.91 -3.95
N SER A 71 27.43 -10.28 -5.13
CA SER A 71 28.58 -9.69 -5.81
C SER A 71 28.85 -8.23 -5.44
N LEU A 72 27.90 -7.53 -4.82
CA LEU A 72 28.04 -6.11 -4.49
C LEU A 72 29.08 -5.90 -3.37
N ARG A 73 30.04 -5.00 -3.62
CA ARG A 73 31.12 -4.71 -2.66
C ARG A 73 31.21 -3.23 -2.25
N GLY A 74 30.62 -2.33 -3.02
CA GLY A 74 30.63 -0.90 -2.73
C GLY A 74 29.56 -0.52 -1.70
N THR A 75 29.92 0.26 -0.68
CA THR A 75 28.95 0.74 0.33
C THR A 75 27.81 1.57 -0.28
N THR A 76 28.12 2.38 -1.30
CA THR A 76 27.13 3.18 -2.02
C THR A 76 26.19 2.31 -2.85
N GLU A 77 26.71 1.28 -3.52
CA GLU A 77 25.91 0.34 -4.33
C GLU A 77 24.99 -0.48 -3.45
N LEU A 78 25.50 -1.01 -2.33
CA LEU A 78 24.72 -1.72 -1.33
C LEU A 78 23.62 -0.84 -0.73
N THR A 79 23.90 0.44 -0.48
CA THR A 79 22.90 1.39 0.02
C THR A 79 21.82 1.67 -1.01
N ALA A 80 22.19 1.90 -2.27
CA ALA A 80 21.23 2.16 -3.35
C ALA A 80 20.36 0.93 -3.64
N TYR A 81 20.95 -0.26 -3.65
CA TYR A 81 20.25 -1.51 -3.79
C TYR A 81 19.32 -1.78 -2.61
N GLY A 82 19.80 -1.59 -1.38
CA GLY A 82 18.98 -1.75 -0.18
C GLY A 82 17.75 -0.84 -0.19
N ALA A 83 17.92 0.43 -0.54
CA ALA A 83 16.82 1.38 -0.69
C ALA A 83 15.83 0.98 -1.80
N TYR A 84 16.32 0.42 -2.91
CA TYR A 84 15.48 -0.09 -3.98
C TYR A 84 14.62 -1.27 -3.52
N VAL A 85 15.23 -2.27 -2.88
CA VAL A 85 14.50 -3.46 -2.38
C VAL A 85 13.54 -3.07 -1.24
N GLU A 86 13.92 -2.12 -0.40
CA GLU A 86 13.04 -1.56 0.63
C GLU A 86 11.81 -0.88 -0.01
N TYR A 87 12.00 -0.11 -1.09
CA TYR A 87 10.87 0.49 -1.79
C TYR A 87 9.99 -0.56 -2.49
N LEU A 88 10.58 -1.63 -3.01
CA LEU A 88 9.85 -2.79 -3.53
C LEU A 88 9.00 -3.47 -2.45
N LEU A 89 9.55 -3.70 -1.25
CA LEU A 89 8.80 -4.28 -0.13
C LEU A 89 7.60 -3.41 0.24
N TYR A 90 7.83 -2.12 0.45
CA TYR A 90 6.77 -1.17 0.76
C TYR A 90 5.70 -1.16 -0.34
N THR A 91 6.10 -1.10 -1.61
CA THR A 91 5.17 -1.18 -2.74
C THR A 91 4.37 -2.48 -2.71
N SER A 92 5.01 -3.60 -2.41
CA SER A 92 4.37 -4.92 -2.35
C SER A 92 3.32 -4.99 -1.23
N GLU A 93 3.64 -4.47 -0.04
CA GLU A 93 2.70 -4.37 1.08
C GLU A 93 1.46 -3.57 0.69
N GLN A 94 1.66 -2.36 0.16
CA GLN A 94 0.55 -1.50 -0.25
C GLN A 94 -0.32 -2.16 -1.31
N MET A 95 0.28 -2.79 -2.33
CA MET A 95 -0.46 -3.43 -3.41
C MET A 95 -1.24 -4.66 -2.92
N ILE A 96 -0.64 -5.51 -2.09
CA ILE A 96 -1.30 -6.70 -1.53
C ILE A 96 -2.43 -6.33 -0.57
N GLU A 97 -2.28 -5.24 0.21
CA GLU A 97 -3.34 -4.74 1.09
C GLU A 97 -4.57 -4.28 0.29
N THR A 98 -4.38 -3.71 -0.90
CA THR A 98 -5.51 -3.29 -1.76
C THR A 98 -6.23 -4.46 -2.44
N SER A 99 -5.50 -5.50 -2.87
CA SER A 99 -6.10 -6.71 -3.44
C SER A 99 -5.15 -7.92 -3.35
N PRO A 100 -5.66 -9.11 -2.98
CA PRO A 100 -4.87 -10.34 -2.96
C PRO A 100 -4.35 -10.77 -4.34
N ASP A 101 -4.93 -10.27 -5.43
CA ASP A 101 -4.48 -10.56 -6.80
C ASP A 101 -3.05 -10.07 -7.07
N TRP A 102 -2.56 -9.10 -6.29
CA TRP A 102 -1.21 -8.56 -6.40
C TRP A 102 -0.14 -9.46 -5.81
N ARG A 103 -0.49 -10.52 -5.07
CA ARG A 103 0.49 -11.44 -4.49
C ARG A 103 1.39 -12.06 -5.53
N ALA A 104 0.83 -12.56 -6.64
CA ALA A 104 1.62 -13.23 -7.68
C ALA A 104 2.52 -12.26 -8.46
N PRO A 105 2.05 -11.07 -8.92
CA PRO A 105 2.92 -10.07 -9.51
C PRO A 105 4.06 -9.62 -8.58
N MET A 106 3.75 -9.36 -7.30
CA MET A 106 4.77 -8.93 -6.32
C MET A 106 5.75 -10.05 -5.99
N ALA A 107 5.29 -11.31 -5.92
CA ALA A 107 6.16 -12.47 -5.74
C ALA A 107 7.24 -12.56 -6.81
N GLY A 108 6.90 -12.24 -8.07
CA GLY A 108 7.87 -12.25 -9.18
C GLY A 108 8.98 -11.21 -9.00
N TYR A 109 8.67 -10.00 -8.54
CA TYR A 109 9.71 -9.00 -8.25
C TYR A 109 10.52 -9.36 -7.00
N LEU A 110 9.86 -9.83 -5.95
CA LEU A 110 10.54 -10.19 -4.69
C LEU A 110 11.45 -11.42 -4.87
N SER A 111 11.09 -12.37 -5.74
CA SER A 111 11.90 -13.57 -5.99
C SER A 111 13.31 -13.25 -6.50
N ASP A 112 13.45 -12.16 -7.26
CA ASP A 112 14.74 -11.73 -7.83
C ASP A 112 15.68 -11.16 -6.77
N HIS A 113 15.17 -10.87 -5.57
CA HIS A 113 15.92 -10.24 -4.47
C HIS A 113 15.99 -11.10 -3.20
N MET A 114 15.66 -12.40 -3.31
CA MET A 114 15.58 -13.29 -2.15
C MET A 114 16.91 -13.40 -1.39
N GLU A 115 18.05 -13.29 -2.06
CA GLU A 115 19.38 -13.29 -1.43
C GLU A 115 19.54 -12.18 -0.38
N TYR A 116 18.97 -11.00 -0.64
CA TYR A 116 19.02 -9.87 0.28
C TYR A 116 17.87 -9.88 1.29
N LEU A 117 16.69 -10.35 0.86
CA LEU A 117 15.49 -10.46 1.70
C LEU A 117 15.60 -11.57 2.73
N CYS A 118 16.51 -12.53 2.54
CA CYS A 118 16.73 -13.65 3.45
C CYS A 118 18.06 -13.58 4.19
N ASP A 119 18.94 -12.63 3.84
CA ASP A 119 20.16 -12.39 4.59
C ASP A 119 19.86 -11.73 5.94
N ALA A 120 20.54 -12.20 6.99
CA ALA A 120 20.40 -11.69 8.35
C ALA A 120 21.01 -10.28 8.51
N GLU A 121 22.02 -9.96 7.70
CA GLU A 121 22.58 -8.60 7.63
C GLU A 121 21.85 -7.70 6.62
N GLY A 122 20.98 -8.30 5.80
CA GLY A 122 20.09 -7.61 4.87
C GLY A 122 18.76 -7.21 5.52
N LEU A 123 17.69 -7.26 4.73
CA LEU A 123 16.34 -6.94 5.21
C LEU A 123 15.64 -8.12 5.89
N GLY A 124 16.19 -9.33 5.80
CA GLY A 124 15.54 -10.54 6.33
C GLY A 124 15.36 -10.56 7.85
N ALA A 125 16.16 -9.79 8.58
CA ALA A 125 16.03 -9.64 10.03
C ALA A 125 15.00 -8.58 10.47
N ARG A 126 14.41 -7.82 9.53
CA ARG A 126 13.42 -6.79 9.88
C ARG A 126 12.04 -7.40 10.13
N ASP A 127 11.35 -6.86 11.13
CA ASP A 127 9.98 -7.23 11.46
C ASP A 127 9.05 -7.02 10.26
N GLY A 128 8.15 -7.99 10.00
CA GLY A 128 7.16 -7.92 8.91
C GLY A 128 7.62 -8.47 7.56
N VAL A 129 8.92 -8.54 7.28
CA VAL A 129 9.43 -9.05 5.98
C VAL A 129 9.06 -10.52 5.79
N ALA A 130 9.24 -11.35 6.82
CA ALA A 130 8.88 -12.77 6.77
C ALA A 130 7.38 -12.97 6.52
N ASP A 131 6.52 -12.15 7.12
CA ASP A 131 5.07 -12.23 6.94
C ASP A 131 4.66 -11.83 5.52
N LEU A 132 5.28 -10.79 4.96
CA LEU A 132 5.04 -10.38 3.57
C LEU A 132 5.48 -11.47 2.59
N LEU A 133 6.68 -12.04 2.77
CA LEU A 133 7.17 -13.13 1.94
C LEU A 133 6.20 -14.32 1.99
N ALA A 134 5.74 -14.70 3.19
CA ALA A 134 4.76 -15.78 3.35
C ALA A 134 3.43 -15.48 2.63
N GLN A 135 2.94 -14.24 2.67
CA GLN A 135 1.74 -13.82 1.91
C GLN A 135 1.91 -13.96 0.40
N THR A 136 3.13 -13.79 -0.11
CA THR A 136 3.48 -14.00 -1.51
C THR A 136 3.85 -15.45 -1.86
N GLY A 137 3.85 -16.36 -0.88
CA GLY A 137 4.25 -17.76 -1.06
C GLY A 137 5.76 -17.96 -1.18
N LEU A 138 6.56 -16.95 -0.83
CA LEU A 138 8.01 -17.02 -0.79
C LEU A 138 8.48 -17.44 0.60
N VAL A 139 9.52 -18.26 0.63
CA VAL A 139 10.11 -18.77 1.87
C VAL A 139 11.62 -18.66 1.77
N CYS A 140 12.23 -18.11 2.82
CA CYS A 140 13.68 -18.09 2.94
C CYS A 140 14.22 -19.50 3.11
N LYS A 141 15.16 -19.86 2.25
CA LYS A 141 15.86 -21.14 2.27
C LYS A 141 17.37 -20.90 2.23
N PRO A 142 18.20 -21.84 2.68
CA PRO A 142 19.65 -21.67 2.68
C PRO A 142 20.23 -21.35 1.30
N GLU A 143 19.64 -21.88 0.22
CA GLU A 143 20.04 -21.56 -1.16
C GLU A 143 19.77 -20.10 -1.57
N ASN A 144 18.89 -19.40 -0.85
CA ASN A 144 18.52 -18.01 -1.08
C ASN A 144 19.28 -17.07 -0.15
N THR A 145 20.48 -17.45 0.29
CA THR A 145 21.34 -16.60 1.13
C THR A 145 22.73 -16.57 0.54
N CYS A 146 23.40 -15.42 0.61
CA CYS A 146 24.80 -15.35 0.20
C CYS A 146 25.61 -16.26 1.12
N GLN A 147 26.09 -17.39 0.60
CA GLN A 147 26.90 -18.30 1.40
C GLN A 147 28.18 -17.59 1.85
N GLU A 148 28.47 -17.68 3.14
CA GLU A 148 29.54 -16.99 3.89
C GLU A 148 30.97 -17.19 3.32
N ASN A 149 31.14 -18.07 2.33
CA ASN A 149 32.43 -18.44 1.76
C ASN A 149 33.00 -17.45 0.71
N THR A 150 32.36 -16.28 0.49
CA THR A 150 32.79 -15.28 -0.49
C THR A 150 32.86 -13.84 0.01
N ARG A 151 32.65 -13.57 1.31
CA ARG A 151 33.00 -12.27 1.90
C ARG A 151 34.47 -12.30 2.34
N PRO A 152 35.36 -11.55 1.66
CA PRO A 152 36.76 -11.40 2.08
C PRO A 152 36.90 -10.57 3.36
#